data_AF-A0A662BMN4-F1
#
_entry.id   AF-A0A662BMN4-F1
#
_cell.length_a   1.000
_cell.length_b   1.000
_cell.length_c   1.000
_cell.angle_alpha   90.00
_cell.angle_beta   90.00
_cell.angle_gamma   90.00
#
_symmetry.space_group_name_H-M   'P 1'
#
loop_
_entity.id
_entity.type
_entity.pdbx_description
1 polymer ?
#
loop_
_entity_poly.entity_id
_entity_poly.type
_entity_poly.pdbx_seq_one_letter_code
_entity_poly.pdbx_strand_id
1 'polypeptide(L)'
;MKNLKSTLVLSLLALFLIGIINPVMAGKKTIIFSTSEPTAKIFIDGKLMGNGQVEVVVLSNSCVTVRAEKVGFLIETITFCNKKESAKPPKSYYLEMHRDDAYDASVQTDIANIDIEIQTSLEELAAWKLMSQIITSYFDVIEVTDRETGYLRT
;
A
#
# COMPACT_ATOMS: atom_id res chain seq x y z
N MET A 1 -24.66 -60.30 36.45
CA MET A 1 -23.50 -60.39 35.52
C MET A 1 -23.74 -59.85 34.09
N LYS A 2 -24.98 -59.56 33.64
CA LYS A 2 -25.22 -59.02 32.27
C LYS A 2 -24.86 -57.53 32.10
N ASN A 3 -24.92 -56.72 33.15
CA ASN A 3 -24.68 -55.27 33.08
C ASN A 3 -23.20 -54.88 33.00
N LEU A 4 -22.28 -55.71 33.55
CA LEU A 4 -20.85 -55.39 33.59
C LEU A 4 -20.22 -55.37 32.19
N LYS A 5 -20.67 -56.27 31.29
CA LYS A 5 -20.21 -56.31 29.90
C LYS A 5 -20.71 -55.12 29.07
N SER A 6 -21.93 -54.64 29.34
CA SER A 6 -22.51 -53.49 28.62
C SER A 6 -21.82 -52.17 28.99
N THR A 7 -21.52 -51.95 30.28
CA THR A 7 -20.74 -50.77 30.73
C THR A 7 -19.30 -50.81 30.23
N LEU A 8 -18.68 -52.00 30.12
CA LEU A 8 -17.32 -52.14 29.58
C LEU A 8 -17.28 -51.84 28.08
N VAL A 9 -18.30 -52.27 27.33
CA VAL A 9 -18.42 -51.96 25.89
C VAL A 9 -18.69 -50.48 25.66
N LEU A 10 -19.51 -49.83 26.49
CA LEU A 10 -19.74 -48.38 26.41
C LEU A 10 -18.47 -47.57 26.73
N SER A 11 -17.67 -48.00 27.72
CA SER A 11 -16.42 -47.28 28.05
C SER A 11 -15.35 -47.46 26.98
N LEU A 12 -15.26 -48.64 26.35
CA LEU A 12 -14.36 -48.88 25.22
C LEU A 12 -14.75 -48.07 23.98
N LEU A 13 -16.04 -47.84 23.73
CA LEU A 13 -16.51 -47.01 22.62
C LEU A 13 -16.21 -45.51 22.84
N ALA A 14 -16.32 -45.04 24.09
CA ALA A 14 -15.99 -43.66 24.46
C ALA A 14 -14.48 -43.36 24.33
N LEU A 15 -13.61 -44.33 24.63
CA LEU A 15 -12.16 -44.20 24.44
C LEU A 15 -11.75 -44.18 22.95
N PHE A 16 -12.53 -44.80 22.06
CA PHE A 16 -12.25 -44.79 20.62
C PHE A 16 -12.58 -43.43 19.96
N LEU A 17 -13.55 -42.69 20.51
CA LEU A 17 -13.95 -41.36 20.04
C LEU A 17 -12.94 -40.24 20.39
N ILE A 18 -12.11 -40.43 21.43
CA ILE A 18 -11.13 -39.42 21.88
C ILE A 18 -9.83 -39.47 21.04
N GLY A 19 -9.60 -40.54 20.26
CA GLY A 19 -8.36 -40.77 19.53
C GLY A 19 -8.18 -40.01 18.20
N ILE A 20 -9.12 -39.18 17.76
CA ILE A 20 -9.10 -38.58 16.42
C ILE A 20 -8.62 -37.11 16.39
N ILE A 21 -8.21 -36.54 17.52
CA ILE A 21 -7.58 -35.21 17.56
C ILE A 21 -6.11 -35.35 17.16
N ASN A 22 -5.85 -35.45 15.86
CA ASN A 22 -4.51 -35.26 15.32
C ASN A 22 -4.12 -33.79 15.57
N PRO A 23 -3.06 -33.48 16.34
CA PRO A 23 -2.52 -32.15 16.34
C PRO A 23 -1.99 -31.89 14.93
N VAL A 24 -2.67 -31.02 14.19
CA VAL A 24 -2.15 -30.49 12.93
C VAL A 24 -0.87 -29.76 13.28
N MET A 25 0.27 -30.41 13.07
CA MET A 25 1.60 -29.82 13.08
C MET A 25 1.66 -28.82 11.92
N ALA A 26 1.12 -27.62 12.14
CA ALA A 26 1.12 -26.54 11.18
C ALA A 26 2.55 -25.97 11.08
N GLY A 27 3.29 -26.37 10.04
CA GLY A 27 4.61 -25.82 9.78
C GLY A 27 4.54 -24.32 9.47
N LYS A 28 5.42 -23.51 10.07
CA LYS A 28 5.53 -22.07 9.78
C LYS A 28 6.71 -21.78 8.85
N LYS A 29 6.62 -20.67 8.10
CA LYS A 29 7.76 -20.09 7.38
C LYS A 29 7.97 -18.66 7.82
N THR A 30 9.23 -18.29 7.93
CA THR A 30 9.69 -16.95 8.26
C THR A 30 10.31 -16.32 7.02
N ILE A 31 10.00 -15.05 6.79
CA ILE A 31 10.61 -14.21 5.76
C ILE A 31 11.21 -12.99 6.45
N ILE A 32 12.47 -12.69 6.18
CA ILE A 32 13.07 -11.40 6.54
C ILE A 32 12.64 -10.40 5.47
N PHE A 33 11.70 -9.53 5.78
CA PHE A 33 11.22 -8.49 4.87
C PHE A 33 11.91 -7.18 5.19
N SER A 34 12.53 -6.55 4.20
CA SER A 34 13.21 -5.26 4.35
C SER A 34 12.91 -4.33 3.20
N THR A 35 12.90 -3.03 3.47
CA THR A 35 12.66 -1.97 2.50
C THR A 35 13.94 -1.19 2.22
N SER A 36 14.05 -0.58 1.04
CA SER A 36 15.13 0.36 0.71
C SER A 36 15.14 1.57 1.65
N GLU A 37 13.96 1.97 2.13
CA GLU A 37 13.77 3.08 3.06
C GLU A 37 13.71 2.59 4.51
N PRO A 38 14.72 2.86 5.37
CA PRO A 38 14.77 2.33 6.74
C PRO A 38 13.66 2.86 7.66
N THR A 39 13.05 3.99 7.29
CA THR A 39 11.98 4.63 8.07
C THR A 39 10.58 4.24 7.59
N ALA A 40 10.45 3.47 6.50
CA ALA A 40 9.17 3.02 5.99
C ALA A 40 8.44 2.16 7.02
N LYS A 41 7.14 2.41 7.20
CA LYS A 41 6.27 1.63 8.09
C LYS A 41 5.86 0.35 7.38
N ILE A 42 5.97 -0.78 8.06
CA ILE A 42 5.61 -2.09 7.51
C ILE A 42 4.41 -2.64 8.28
N PHE A 43 3.36 -2.96 7.53
CA PHE A 43 2.12 -3.52 8.04
C PHE A 43 1.99 -4.97 7.57
N ILE A 44 1.55 -5.84 8.47
CA ILE A 44 1.19 -7.23 8.16
C ILE A 44 -0.29 -7.40 8.48
N ASP A 45 -1.08 -7.74 7.48
CA ASP A 45 -2.55 -7.87 7.56
C ASP A 45 -3.21 -6.65 8.22
N GLY A 46 -2.73 -5.45 7.86
CA GLY A 46 -3.23 -4.17 8.36
C GLY A 46 -2.68 -3.72 9.72
N LYS A 47 -1.93 -4.57 10.44
CA LYS A 47 -1.30 -4.22 11.72
C LYS A 47 0.11 -3.69 11.51
N LEU A 48 0.45 -2.55 12.12
CA LEU A 48 1.82 -2.04 12.13
C LEU A 48 2.73 -2.98 12.91
N MET A 49 3.79 -3.48 12.26
CA MET A 49 4.73 -4.44 12.85
C MET A 49 6.12 -3.86 13.10
N GLY A 50 6.48 -2.78 12.40
CA GLY A 50 7.76 -2.10 12.59
C GLY A 50 8.11 -1.19 11.43
N ASN A 51 9.40 -0.85 11.34
CA ASN A 51 9.94 0.04 10.31
C ASN A 51 11.19 -0.54 9.67
N GLY A 52 11.35 -0.35 8.37
CA GLY A 52 12.56 -0.70 7.60
C GLY A 52 12.79 -2.20 7.40
N GLN A 53 12.74 -3.00 8.47
CA GLN A 53 12.88 -4.45 8.42
C GLN A 53 12.01 -5.12 9.49
N VAL A 54 11.31 -6.18 9.11
CA VAL A 54 10.49 -7.01 10.02
C VAL A 54 10.57 -8.48 9.66
N GLU A 55 10.30 -9.34 10.64
CA GLU A 55 10.10 -10.77 10.42
C GLU A 55 8.63 -11.05 10.09
N VAL A 56 8.37 -11.62 8.91
CA VAL A 56 7.02 -12.02 8.46
C VAL A 56 6.85 -13.51 8.65
N VAL A 57 5.89 -13.90 9.50
CA VAL A 57 5.57 -15.30 9.78
C VAL A 57 4.34 -15.72 8.96
N VAL A 58 4.52 -16.71 8.09
CA VAL A 58 3.46 -17.31 7.26
C VAL A 58 3.15 -18.71 7.78
N LEU A 59 1.97 -18.88 8.37
CA LEU A 59 1.52 -20.17 8.90
C LEU A 59 1.22 -21.17 7.76
N SER A 60 1.24 -22.46 8.07
CA SER A 60 0.90 -23.49 7.08
C SER A 60 -0.49 -23.27 6.52
N ASN A 61 -0.64 -23.46 5.20
CA ASN A 61 -1.88 -23.32 4.47
C ASN A 61 -2.52 -21.91 4.54
N SER A 62 -1.74 -20.89 4.90
CA SER A 62 -2.21 -19.50 5.02
C SER A 62 -1.47 -18.56 4.05
N CYS A 63 -1.99 -17.34 3.91
CA CYS A 63 -1.32 -16.24 3.26
C CYS A 63 -1.32 -15.02 4.18
N VAL A 64 -0.31 -14.17 4.04
CA VAL A 64 -0.21 -12.89 4.74
C VAL A 64 0.05 -11.79 3.73
N THR A 65 -0.52 -10.62 3.95
CA THR A 65 -0.31 -9.45 3.11
C THR A 65 0.56 -8.44 3.84
N VAL A 66 1.69 -8.12 3.23
CA VAL A 66 2.66 -7.12 3.71
C VAL A 66 2.46 -5.85 2.91
N ARG A 67 2.31 -4.72 3.60
CA ARG A 67 2.15 -3.39 3.00
C ARG A 67 3.21 -2.46 3.56
N ALA A 68 3.99 -1.84 2.70
CA ALA A 68 5.03 -0.88 3.08
C ALA A 68 4.57 0.55 2.74
N GLU A 69 4.74 1.48 3.67
CA GLU A 69 4.33 2.88 3.51
C GLU A 69 5.42 3.85 3.95
N LYS A 70 5.69 4.83 3.10
CA LYS A 70 6.55 5.97 3.42
C LYS A 70 6.05 7.19 2.66
N VAL A 71 6.03 8.35 3.32
CA VAL A 71 5.67 9.62 2.68
C VAL A 71 6.64 9.92 1.53
N GLY A 72 6.11 10.28 0.37
CA GLY A 72 6.87 10.53 -0.86
C GLY A 72 7.22 9.28 -1.68
N PHE A 73 6.70 8.12 -1.29
CA PHE A 73 6.89 6.86 -2.00
C PHE A 73 5.55 6.19 -2.27
N LEU A 74 5.51 5.40 -3.34
CA LEU A 74 4.35 4.58 -3.66
C LEU A 74 4.09 3.55 -2.56
N ILE A 75 2.81 3.31 -2.27
CA ILE A 75 2.40 2.26 -1.34
C ILE A 75 2.48 0.93 -2.06
N GLU A 76 3.31 0.03 -1.55
CA GLU A 76 3.50 -1.30 -2.13
C GLU A 76 2.89 -2.39 -1.25
N THR A 77 2.21 -3.33 -1.89
CA THR A 77 1.51 -4.44 -1.22
C THR A 77 1.90 -5.77 -1.85
N ILE A 78 2.40 -6.69 -1.02
CA ILE A 78 2.89 -8.00 -1.44
C ILE A 78 2.22 -9.08 -0.61
N THR A 79 1.79 -10.17 -1.24
CA THR A 79 1.18 -11.31 -0.53
C THR A 79 2.09 -12.52 -0.59
N PHE A 80 2.36 -13.12 0.57
CA PHE A 80 3.12 -14.35 0.69
C PHE A 80 2.22 -15.50 1.13
N CYS A 81 2.26 -16.62 0.41
CA CYS A 81 1.41 -17.79 0.69
C CYS A 81 2.24 -19.04 1.00
N ASN A 82 1.93 -19.75 2.08
CA ASN A 82 2.55 -21.03 2.45
C ASN A 82 1.57 -22.19 2.20
N LYS A 83 1.12 -22.35 0.95
CA LYS A 83 0.24 -23.45 0.50
C LYS A 83 0.98 -24.37 -0.48
N LYS A 84 0.49 -25.60 -0.65
CA LYS A 84 1.14 -26.61 -1.52
C LYS A 84 1.20 -26.19 -2.98
N GLU A 85 0.17 -25.51 -3.46
CA GLU A 85 0.01 -25.08 -4.86
C GLU A 85 0.51 -23.64 -5.11
N SER A 86 1.03 -22.97 -4.09
CA SER A 86 1.54 -21.60 -4.19
C SER A 86 3.06 -21.59 -4.32
N ALA A 87 3.60 -20.52 -4.90
CA ALA A 87 5.02 -20.24 -4.83
C ALA A 87 5.46 -20.22 -3.36
N LYS A 88 6.51 -20.99 -3.04
CA LYS A 88 7.03 -21.07 -1.67
C LYS A 88 7.55 -19.69 -1.26
N PRO A 89 7.23 -19.20 -0.04
CA PRO A 89 7.77 -17.95 0.44
C PRO A 89 9.30 -18.00 0.48
N PRO A 90 10.00 -16.93 0.05
CA PRO A 90 11.45 -16.85 0.11
C PRO A 90 11.93 -16.70 1.57
N LYS A 91 13.23 -16.89 1.82
CA LYS A 91 13.81 -16.67 3.17
C LYS A 91 13.94 -15.18 3.49
N SER A 92 14.21 -14.37 2.48
CA SER A 92 14.32 -12.92 2.58
C SER A 92 13.66 -12.28 1.36
N TYR A 93 13.15 -11.08 1.56
CA TYR A 93 12.57 -10.26 0.49
C TYR A 93 12.98 -8.81 0.71
N TYR A 94 13.63 -8.23 -0.30
CA TYR A 94 14.00 -6.83 -0.30
C TYR A 94 13.06 -6.08 -1.24
N LEU A 95 12.41 -5.06 -0.70
CA LEU A 95 11.51 -4.17 -1.43
C LEU A 95 12.25 -2.86 -1.73
N GLU A 96 12.51 -2.62 -3.01
CA GLU A 96 12.97 -1.31 -3.47
C GLU A 96 11.75 -0.41 -3.66
N MET A 97 11.62 0.61 -2.81
CA MET A 97 10.47 1.51 -2.85
C MET A 97 10.67 2.58 -3.91
N HIS A 98 9.65 2.75 -4.76
CA HIS A 98 9.64 3.78 -5.79
C HIS A 98 9.08 5.11 -5.26
N ARG A 99 9.70 6.22 -5.68
CA ARG A 99 9.19 7.57 -5.36
C ARG A 99 7.86 7.82 -6.05
N ASP A 100 7.04 8.62 -5.38
CA ASP A 100 5.76 9.07 -5.93
C ASP A 100 5.97 10.39 -6.66
N ASP A 101 5.97 10.33 -8.00
CA ASP A 101 6.15 11.49 -8.87
C ASP A 101 5.06 12.55 -8.64
N ALA A 102 3.83 12.16 -8.26
CA ALA A 102 2.76 13.10 -7.98
C ALA A 102 2.99 13.81 -6.64
N TYR A 103 3.54 13.11 -5.65
CA TYR A 103 3.98 13.74 -4.40
C TYR A 103 5.13 14.71 -4.65
N ASP A 104 6.17 14.29 -5.38
CA ASP A 104 7.31 15.13 -5.72
C ASP A 104 6.87 16.36 -6.52
N ALA A 105 5.97 16.19 -7.50
CA ALA A 105 5.36 17.29 -8.24
C ALA A 105 4.58 18.22 -7.31
N SER A 106 3.76 17.69 -6.38
CA SER A 106 3.00 18.54 -5.44
C SER A 106 3.88 19.39 -4.51
N VAL A 107 5.03 18.85 -4.10
CA VAL A 107 5.99 19.54 -3.24
C VAL A 107 6.84 20.52 -4.05
N GLN A 108 7.23 20.16 -5.27
CA GLN A 108 7.91 21.07 -6.19
C GLN A 108 6.98 22.17 -6.71
N THR A 109 5.67 21.89 -6.77
CA THR A 109 4.62 22.86 -7.08
C THR A 109 4.26 23.70 -5.86
N ASP A 110 5.26 24.29 -5.21
CA ASP A 110 5.14 25.66 -4.68
C ASP A 110 5.05 26.67 -5.87
N ILE A 111 4.36 26.25 -6.95
CA ILE A 111 4.04 26.98 -8.18
C ILE A 111 2.71 27.72 -7.97
N ALA A 112 1.98 27.43 -6.89
CA ALA A 112 0.93 28.32 -6.43
C ALA A 112 1.59 29.64 -5.96
N ASN A 113 1.41 30.70 -6.75
CA ASN A 113 1.99 32.05 -6.58
C ASN A 113 3.40 32.29 -7.16
N ILE A 114 3.78 31.62 -8.25
CA ILE A 114 4.96 32.06 -9.04
C ILE A 114 4.51 32.89 -10.24
N ASP A 115 5.24 33.97 -10.51
CA ASP A 115 5.05 34.77 -11.71
C ASP A 115 5.52 33.97 -12.93
N ILE A 116 4.64 33.81 -13.93
CA ILE A 116 4.96 33.13 -15.19
C ILE A 116 5.13 34.19 -16.28
N GLU A 117 6.35 34.35 -16.78
CA GLU A 117 6.63 35.23 -17.92
C GLU A 117 6.44 34.48 -19.24
N ILE A 118 5.54 34.99 -20.11
CA ILE A 118 5.26 34.40 -21.42
C ILE A 118 5.82 35.31 -22.51
N GLN A 119 6.80 34.80 -23.26
CA GLN A 119 7.33 35.49 -24.44
C GLN A 119 6.46 35.17 -25.67
N THR A 120 6.07 36.19 -26.43
CA THR A 120 5.19 36.05 -27.59
C THR A 120 5.66 36.93 -28.75
N SER A 121 5.43 36.46 -29.98
CA SER A 121 5.62 37.24 -31.20
C SER A 121 4.34 37.97 -31.65
N LEU A 122 3.23 37.76 -30.93
CA LEU A 122 1.96 38.43 -31.19
C LEU A 122 1.94 39.84 -30.61
N GLU A 123 1.16 40.71 -31.22
CA GLU A 123 0.84 42.03 -30.66
C GLU A 123 0.14 41.87 -29.30
N GLU A 124 0.45 42.75 -28.35
CA GLU A 124 0.03 42.68 -26.93
C GLU A 124 -1.47 42.37 -26.77
N LEU A 125 -2.31 43.06 -27.54
CA LEU A 125 -3.77 42.90 -27.46
C LEU A 125 -4.25 41.53 -27.97
N ALA A 126 -3.59 40.99 -29.00
CA ALA A 126 -3.89 39.66 -29.53
C ALA A 126 -3.41 38.57 -28.57
N ALA A 127 -2.22 38.73 -28.00
CA ALA A 127 -1.66 37.84 -26.99
C ALA A 127 -2.54 37.79 -25.73
N TRP A 128 -2.93 38.96 -25.21
CA TRP A 128 -3.80 39.08 -24.04
C TRP A 128 -5.14 38.39 -24.24
N LYS A 129 -5.76 38.59 -25.41
CA LYS A 129 -7.05 37.96 -25.74
C LYS A 129 -6.93 36.44 -25.81
N LEU A 130 -5.90 35.92 -26.47
CA LEU A 130 -5.68 34.48 -26.58
C LEU A 130 -5.42 33.85 -25.21
N MET A 131 -4.54 34.47 -24.42
CA MET A 131 -4.22 34.02 -23.06
C MET A 131 -5.46 34.02 -22.17
N SER A 132 -6.24 35.10 -22.17
CA SER A 132 -7.48 35.20 -21.40
C SER A 132 -8.51 34.15 -21.82
N GLN A 133 -8.63 33.85 -23.13
CA GLN A 133 -9.52 32.80 -23.63
C GLN A 133 -9.10 31.39 -23.18
N ILE A 134 -7.80 31.12 -23.15
CA ILE A 134 -7.27 29.84 -22.66
C ILE A 134 -7.54 29.73 -21.16
N ILE A 135 -7.20 30.75 -20.37
CA ILE A 135 -7.38 30.70 -18.91
C ILE A 135 -8.86 30.54 -18.55
N THR A 136 -9.74 31.34 -19.16
CA THR A 136 -11.19 31.26 -18.90
C THR A 136 -11.88 30.00 -19.45
N SER A 137 -11.20 29.18 -20.25
CA SER A 137 -11.74 27.87 -20.66
C SER A 137 -11.46 26.77 -19.63
N TYR A 138 -10.47 26.96 -18.75
CA TYR A 138 -10.11 26.01 -17.69
C TYR A 138 -10.50 26.49 -16.29
N PHE A 139 -10.58 27.80 -16.06
CA PHE A 139 -10.92 28.42 -14.78
C PHE A 139 -12.20 29.25 -14.92
N ASP A 140 -13.19 28.95 -14.09
CA ASP A 140 -14.52 29.56 -14.09
C ASP A 140 -14.62 30.76 -13.14
N VAL A 141 -13.77 30.81 -12.11
CA VAL A 141 -13.64 31.93 -11.16
C VAL A 141 -12.35 32.69 -11.46
N ILE A 142 -12.48 34.00 -11.67
CA ILE A 142 -11.35 34.92 -11.87
C ILE A 142 -11.43 36.00 -10.79
N GLU A 143 -10.40 36.10 -9.95
CA GLU A 143 -10.34 37.07 -8.84
C GLU A 143 -9.97 38.48 -9.32
N VAL A 144 -8.96 38.61 -10.20
CA VAL A 144 -8.46 39.90 -10.69
C VAL A 144 -8.01 39.77 -12.15
N THR A 145 -8.40 40.75 -12.97
CA THR A 145 -7.96 40.88 -14.36
C THR A 145 -7.53 42.33 -14.62
N ASP A 146 -6.24 42.56 -14.79
CA ASP A 146 -5.67 43.85 -15.16
C ASP A 146 -4.87 43.73 -16.47
N ARG A 147 -5.40 44.37 -17.52
CA ARG A 147 -4.78 44.39 -18.84
C ARG A 147 -3.59 45.34 -18.91
N GLU A 148 -3.60 46.45 -18.18
CA GLU A 148 -2.54 47.46 -18.28
C GLU A 148 -1.22 46.96 -17.68
N THR A 149 -1.31 46.10 -16.66
CA THR A 149 -0.14 45.46 -16.03
C THR A 149 0.10 44.03 -16.51
N GLY A 150 -0.78 43.48 -17.36
CA GLY A 150 -0.70 42.09 -17.82
C GLY A 150 -0.92 41.05 -16.72
N TYR A 151 -1.65 41.42 -15.65
CA TYR A 151 -1.84 40.57 -14.47
C TYR A 151 -3.21 39.88 -14.49
N LEU A 152 -3.21 38.56 -14.33
CA LEU A 152 -4.44 37.77 -14.21
C LEU A 152 -4.28 36.77 -13.07
N ARG A 153 -5.26 36.78 -12.17
CA ARG A 153 -5.33 35.87 -11.02
C ARG A 153 -6.68 35.16 -10.99
N THR A 154 -6.62 33.84 -10.91
CA THR A 154 -7.77 32.92 -10.83
C THR A 154 -7.94 32.41 -9.40
#